data_AF-A0A920NTC8-F1
#
_entry.id   AF-A0A920NTC8-F1
#
_cell.length_a   1.000
_cell.length_b   1.000
_cell.length_c   1.000
_cell.angle_alpha   90.00
_cell.angle_beta   90.00
_cell.angle_gamma   90.00
#
_symmetry.space_group_name_H-M   'P 1'
#
loop_
_entity.id
_entity.type
_entity.pdbx_description
1 polymer ?
#
loop_
_entity_poly.entity_id
_entity_poly.type
_entity_poly.pdbx_seq_one_letter_code
_entity_poly.pdbx_strand_id
1 'polypeptide(L)'
;MISVIGHGEICAEIIKPYVSEDAYHIIRTHQDFQGEHYYHYMDKPTDLRKQYEDEPWYAKATEFTDDWDQQAFDPEFEVDSLESFKPLIEQFFGAPQQA
;
A
#
# COMPACT_ATOMS: atom_id res chain seq x y z
N MET A 1 -10.62 4.10 -13.23
CA MET A 1 -10.34 4.66 -11.90
C MET A 1 -10.84 3.62 -10.90
N ILE A 2 -9.96 2.96 -10.17
CA ILE A 2 -10.35 2.14 -9.01
C ILE A 2 -10.91 3.14 -7.98
N SER A 3 -12.00 2.77 -7.30
CA SER A 3 -12.78 3.66 -6.42
C SER A 3 -11.90 4.39 -5.42
N VAL A 4 -12.00 5.73 -5.31
CA VAL A 4 -11.35 6.51 -4.22
C VAL A 4 -11.82 6.03 -2.85
N ILE A 5 -13.02 5.46 -2.77
CA ILE A 5 -13.57 4.87 -1.56
C ILE A 5 -13.28 3.37 -1.58
N GLY A 6 -12.41 2.91 -0.69
CA GLY A 6 -12.12 1.50 -0.49
C GLY A 6 -11.13 0.87 -1.49
N HIS A 7 -10.32 1.65 -2.22
CA HIS A 7 -9.34 1.06 -3.15
C HIS A 7 -8.36 0.14 -2.42
N GLY A 8 -7.91 0.49 -1.21
CA GLY A 8 -7.01 -0.35 -0.42
C GLY A 8 -7.60 -1.74 -0.23
N GLU A 9 -8.85 -1.82 0.24
CA GLU A 9 -9.54 -3.09 0.47
C GLU A 9 -9.78 -3.87 -0.83
N ILE A 10 -10.26 -3.21 -1.89
CA ILE A 10 -10.52 -3.85 -3.18
C ILE A 10 -9.21 -4.42 -3.76
N CYS A 11 -8.13 -3.64 -3.78
CA CYS A 11 -6.84 -4.07 -4.28
C CYS A 11 -6.25 -5.22 -3.46
N ALA A 12 -6.33 -5.13 -2.12
CA ALA A 12 -5.84 -6.16 -1.24
C ALA A 12 -6.51 -7.52 -1.50
N GLU A 13 -7.83 -7.56 -1.68
CA GLU A 13 -8.53 -8.81 -1.99
C GLU A 13 -8.16 -9.39 -3.37
N ILE A 14 -7.86 -8.54 -4.36
CA ILE A 14 -7.41 -9.00 -5.70
C ILE A 14 -6.06 -9.70 -5.61
N ILE A 15 -5.11 -9.13 -4.86
CA ILE A 15 -3.74 -9.64 -4.79
C ILE A 15 -3.53 -10.69 -3.70
N LYS A 16 -4.48 -10.86 -2.77
CA LYS A 16 -4.40 -11.75 -1.61
C LYS A 16 -3.82 -13.15 -1.90
N PRO A 17 -4.21 -13.86 -2.99
CA PRO A 17 -3.67 -15.19 -3.25
C PRO A 17 -2.17 -15.21 -3.59
N TYR A 18 -1.59 -14.07 -3.94
CA TYR A 18 -0.25 -13.95 -4.52
C TYR A 18 0.77 -13.28 -3.60
N VAL A 19 0.34 -12.69 -2.50
CA VAL A 19 1.20 -11.89 -1.61
C VAL A 19 1.29 -12.51 -0.22
N SER A 20 2.24 -12.06 0.59
CA SER A 20 2.29 -12.41 2.02
C SER A 20 1.14 -11.77 2.79
N GLU A 21 0.82 -12.30 3.98
CA GLU A 21 -0.15 -11.68 4.90
C GLU A 21 0.24 -10.24 5.25
N ASP A 22 1.53 -9.96 5.51
CA ASP A 22 2.01 -8.59 5.72
C ASP A 22 1.66 -7.68 4.56
N ALA A 23 1.97 -8.08 3.32
CA ALA A 23 1.72 -7.27 2.13
C ALA A 23 0.21 -7.08 1.88
N TYR A 24 -0.60 -8.11 2.16
CA TYR A 24 -2.06 -8.00 2.13
C TYR A 24 -2.56 -6.91 3.10
N HIS A 25 -2.14 -6.95 4.36
CA HIS A 25 -2.56 -5.99 5.36
C HIS A 25 -2.06 -4.57 5.06
N ILE A 26 -0.78 -4.43 4.68
CA ILE A 26 -0.20 -3.14 4.28
C ILE A 26 -1.03 -2.50 3.17
N ILE A 27 -1.30 -3.22 2.07
CA ILE A 27 -2.10 -2.68 0.95
C ILE A 27 -3.54 -2.38 1.38
N ARG A 28 -4.14 -3.23 2.21
CA ARG A 28 -5.50 -3.04 2.72
C ARG A 28 -5.64 -1.75 3.52
N THR A 29 -4.65 -1.42 4.36
CA THR A 29 -4.72 -0.33 5.33
C THR A 29 -3.85 0.88 4.99
N HIS A 30 -3.10 0.87 3.88
CA HIS A 30 -2.10 1.92 3.59
C HIS A 30 -2.66 3.35 3.69
N GLN A 31 -3.93 3.59 3.32
CA GLN A 31 -4.52 4.92 3.41
C GLN A 31 -4.67 5.44 4.86
N ASP A 32 -4.87 4.55 5.84
CA ASP A 32 -4.92 4.93 7.26
C ASP A 32 -3.53 5.32 7.79
N PHE A 33 -2.47 4.71 7.22
CA PHE A 33 -1.07 4.99 7.54
C PHE A 33 -0.58 6.26 6.84
N GLN A 34 -0.82 6.38 5.53
CA GLN A 34 -0.51 7.56 4.73
C GLN A 34 -1.22 8.82 5.27
N GLY A 35 -2.37 8.64 5.93
CA GLY A 35 -3.13 9.71 6.57
C GLY A 35 -2.31 10.60 7.51
N GLU A 36 -1.26 10.08 8.15
CA GLU A 36 -0.38 10.89 9.00
C GLU A 36 0.26 12.08 8.24
N HIS A 37 0.47 11.93 6.94
CA HIS A 37 1.21 12.87 6.11
C HIS A 37 0.35 13.93 5.42
N TYR A 38 -0.96 13.70 5.24
CA TYR A 38 -1.80 14.64 4.48
C TYR A 38 -3.22 14.88 5.01
N TYR A 39 -3.74 14.10 5.96
CA TYR A 39 -5.11 14.27 6.45
C TYR A 39 -5.33 15.59 7.20
N HIS A 40 -4.29 16.23 7.73
CA HIS A 40 -4.39 17.56 8.32
C HIS A 40 -4.76 18.64 7.29
N TYR A 41 -4.47 18.45 5.99
CA TYR A 41 -4.95 19.34 4.94
C TYR A 41 -6.45 19.16 4.61
N MET A 42 -7.07 18.12 5.16
CA MET A 42 -8.48 17.76 4.93
C MET A 42 -9.33 17.85 6.21
N ASP A 43 -8.80 18.41 7.30
CA ASP A 43 -9.43 18.43 8.63
C ASP A 43 -9.83 17.03 9.13
N LYS A 44 -9.04 16.00 8.80
CA LYS A 44 -9.25 14.60 9.19
C LYS A 44 -8.23 14.13 10.25
N PRO A 45 -8.56 13.10 11.06
CA PRO A 45 -7.61 12.54 12.03
C PRO A 45 -6.37 11.95 11.36
N THR A 46 -5.19 12.30 11.84
CA THR A 46 -3.90 11.83 11.30
C THR A 46 -3.38 10.56 11.97
N ASP A 47 -4.07 10.07 13.00
CA ASP A 47 -3.64 8.97 13.87
C ASP A 47 -4.39 7.67 13.64
N LEU A 48 -5.12 7.54 12.52
CA LEU A 48 -5.88 6.33 12.19
C LEU A 48 -4.99 5.08 12.16
N ARG A 49 -3.70 5.20 11.82
CA ARG A 49 -2.76 4.07 11.89
C ARG A 49 -2.70 3.40 13.26
N LYS A 50 -2.88 4.15 14.35
CA LYS A 50 -2.75 3.62 15.72
C LYS A 50 -3.77 2.55 16.07
N GLN A 51 -4.87 2.43 15.32
CA GLN A 51 -5.82 1.33 15.51
C GLN A 51 -5.20 -0.06 15.24
N TYR A 52 -4.02 -0.10 14.61
CA TYR A 52 -3.28 -1.31 14.26
C TYR A 52 -1.97 -1.47 15.04
N GLU A 53 -1.72 -0.67 16.10
CA GLU A 53 -0.40 -0.61 16.76
C GLU A 53 0.09 -1.95 17.35
N ASP A 54 -0.85 -2.83 17.70
CA ASP A 54 -0.57 -4.18 18.23
C ASP A 54 -0.42 -5.26 17.14
N GLU A 55 -0.60 -4.91 15.86
CA GLU A 55 -0.53 -5.86 14.75
C GLU A 55 0.93 -6.17 14.37
N PRO A 56 1.26 -7.44 14.06
CA PRO A 56 2.65 -7.85 13.78
C PRO A 56 3.24 -7.20 12.52
N TRP A 57 2.40 -6.74 11.60
CA TRP A 57 2.77 -6.08 10.35
C TRP A 57 2.84 -4.55 10.46
N TYR A 58 2.48 -3.96 11.62
CA TYR A 58 2.39 -2.51 11.83
C TYR A 58 3.68 -1.77 11.45
N ALA A 59 4.82 -2.24 11.98
CA ALA A 59 6.12 -1.59 11.72
C ALA A 59 6.47 -1.55 10.23
N LYS A 60 6.11 -2.59 9.48
CA LYS A 60 6.35 -2.67 8.04
C LYS A 60 5.38 -1.79 7.25
N ALA A 61 4.14 -1.65 7.72
CA ALA A 61 3.19 -0.70 7.14
C ALA A 61 3.66 0.75 7.35
N THR A 62 4.19 1.08 8.53
CA THR A 62 4.81 2.38 8.80
C THR A 62 6.00 2.65 7.88
N GLU A 63 6.94 1.71 7.77
CA GLU A 63 8.09 1.82 6.86
C GLU A 63 7.63 2.06 5.41
N PHE A 64 6.70 1.24 4.92
CA PHE A 64 6.16 1.37 3.57
C PHE A 64 5.55 2.75 3.31
N THR A 65 4.71 3.25 4.22
CA THR A 65 4.02 4.54 3.98
C THR A 65 4.91 5.75 4.15
N ASP A 66 5.80 5.73 5.14
CA ASP A 66 6.61 6.88 5.51
C ASP A 66 7.79 7.03 4.55
N ASP A 67 8.41 5.92 4.15
CA ASP A 67 9.61 5.93 3.32
C ASP A 67 9.29 5.80 1.83
N TRP A 68 8.21 5.12 1.41
CA TRP A 68 7.96 4.83 -0.01
C TRP A 68 6.69 5.49 -0.55
N ASP A 69 5.52 5.24 0.03
CA ASP A 69 4.22 5.71 -0.50
C ASP A 69 4.14 7.25 -0.54
N GLN A 70 4.37 7.92 0.60
CA GLN A 70 4.32 9.37 0.66
C GLN A 70 5.45 10.05 -0.14
N GLN A 71 6.58 9.39 -0.33
CA GLN A 71 7.70 9.94 -1.09
C GLN A 71 7.47 9.88 -2.61
N ALA A 72 6.54 9.04 -3.07
CA ALA A 72 6.27 8.83 -4.50
C ALA A 72 5.53 10.00 -5.20
N PHE A 73 5.26 11.11 -4.50
CA PHE A 73 4.62 12.30 -5.04
C PHE A 73 5.62 13.37 -5.54
N ASP A 74 6.86 13.00 -5.81
CA ASP A 74 7.87 13.88 -6.40
C ASP A 74 7.71 14.01 -7.93
N PRO A 75 7.32 15.19 -8.45
CA PRO A 75 7.15 15.40 -9.90
C PRO A 75 8.46 15.44 -10.68
N GLU A 76 9.62 15.59 -10.01
CA GLU A 76 10.94 15.62 -10.64
C GLU A 76 11.59 14.23 -10.70
N PHE A 77 11.01 13.22 -10.05
CA PHE A 77 11.56 11.87 -10.04
C PHE A 77 11.37 11.17 -11.39
N GLU A 78 12.48 10.72 -11.99
CA GLU A 78 12.43 9.90 -13.20
C GLU A 78 11.98 8.48 -12.86
N VAL A 79 10.75 8.15 -13.25
CA VAL A 79 10.17 6.81 -13.06
C VAL A 79 10.50 5.86 -14.22
N ASP A 80 10.73 4.60 -13.88
CA ASP A 80 10.77 3.52 -14.86
C ASP A 80 9.40 3.32 -15.54
N SER A 81 9.40 2.88 -16.80
CA SER A 81 8.18 2.55 -17.52
C SER A 81 7.50 1.29 -16.98
N LEU A 82 6.17 1.16 -17.09
CA LEU A 82 5.48 -0.08 -16.72
C LEU A 82 6.06 -1.34 -17.40
N GLU A 83 6.50 -1.23 -18.65
CA GLU A 83 7.07 -2.35 -19.41
C GLU A 83 8.36 -2.90 -18.79
N SER A 84 9.14 -2.09 -18.05
CA SER A 84 10.34 -2.60 -17.37
C SER A 84 9.99 -3.52 -16.20
N PHE A 85 8.83 -3.33 -15.57
CA PHE A 85 8.34 -4.15 -14.46
C PHE A 85 7.55 -5.38 -14.93
N LYS A 86 7.04 -5.39 -16.16
CA LYS A 86 6.17 -6.47 -16.66
C LYS A 86 6.74 -7.88 -16.48
N PRO A 87 8.03 -8.17 -16.77
CA PRO A 87 8.58 -9.51 -16.53
C PRO A 87 8.54 -9.93 -15.06
N LEU A 88 8.77 -8.99 -14.14
CA LEU A 88 8.70 -9.24 -12.69
C LEU A 88 7.27 -9.46 -12.22
N ILE A 89 6.31 -8.68 -12.73
CA ILE A 89 4.89 -8.83 -12.43
C ILE A 89 4.39 -10.20 -12.91
N GLU A 90 4.69 -10.58 -14.15
CA GLU A 90 4.29 -11.87 -14.72
C GLU A 90 4.93 -13.04 -13.95
N GLN A 91 6.18 -12.90 -13.52
CA GLN A 91 6.85 -13.91 -12.69
C GLN A 91 6.21 -14.02 -11.30
N PHE A 92 5.95 -12.89 -10.64
CA PHE A 92 5.46 -12.87 -9.26
C PHE A 92 4.00 -13.29 -9.13
N PHE A 93 3.15 -12.81 -10.04
CA PHE A 93 1.71 -13.09 -10.07
C PHE A 93 1.31 -14.25 -10.99
N GLY A 94 2.29 -14.96 -11.57
CA GLY A 94 2.04 -16.08 -12.49
C GLY A 94 1.37 -17.30 -11.85
N ALA A 95 1.45 -17.45 -10.52
CA ALA A 95 0.74 -18.46 -9.75
C ALA A 95 0.47 -17.97 -8.30
N PRO A 96 -0.65 -18.38 -7.68
CA PRO A 96 -0.90 -18.10 -6.26
C PRO A 96 0.21 -18.65 -5.37
N GLN A 97 0.62 -17.87 -4.36
CA GLN A 97 1.61 -18.25 -3.35
C GLN A 97 0.96 -18.83 -2.10
N GLN A 98 -0.30 -18.48 -1.85
CA GLN A 98 -1.12 -19.00 -0.76
C GLN A 98 -2.32 -19.74 -1.36
N ALA A 99 -2.45 -21.04 -1.08
CA ALA A 99 -3.57 -21.88 -1.50
C ALA A 99 -4.52 -22.16 -0.33
#